data_AF-A0A715C8X0-F1
#
_entry.id   AF-A0A715C8X0-F1
#
_cell.length_a   1.000
_cell.length_b   1.000
_cell.length_c   1.000
_cell.angle_alpha   90.00
_cell.angle_beta   90.00
_cell.angle_gamma   90.00
#
_symmetry.space_group_name_H-M   'P 1'
#
loop_
_entity.id
_entity.type
_entity.pdbx_description
1 polymer ?
#
loop_
_entity_poly.entity_id
_entity_poly.type
_entity_poly.pdbx_seq_one_letter_code
_entity_poly.pdbx_strand_id
1 'polypeptide(L)'
;IRHSATVPTRSALLGLLAAALGIRRDEEARLNNFNRHYHLAVHALASQDRWLRDYHTVSAPRENKKYRYYTRRDELTLASDEVGTLISQREYRCDGYWHVAISATPDAPYSLSELREALLTPHFPLYLGRKSCPLALPLAARLMTGTLKEVFTHAVEEISAAELSGFTLREGICYWDDPDEESLVWQQKQHSNNQPVSRQRWQFGGYTRFNGPLQERT
;
A
#
# COMPACT_ATOMS: atom_id res chain seq x y z
N ILE A 1 3.66 -16.11 10.59
CA ILE A 1 4.52 -15.00 10.09
C ILE A 1 3.63 -14.03 9.30
N ARG A 2 3.95 -12.74 9.25
CA ARG A 2 3.27 -11.71 8.44
C ARG A 2 4.28 -11.10 7.47
N HIS A 3 4.24 -11.50 6.21
CA HIS A 3 5.20 -11.06 5.19
C HIS A 3 4.97 -9.62 4.73
N SER A 4 5.99 -9.06 4.07
CA SER A 4 5.92 -7.78 3.35
C SER A 4 6.47 -7.94 1.94
N ALA A 5 5.78 -7.34 0.96
CA ALA A 5 6.28 -7.27 -0.40
C ALA A 5 7.49 -6.32 -0.51
N THR A 6 8.18 -6.36 -1.65
CA THR A 6 9.28 -5.43 -2.02
C THR A 6 8.76 -4.03 -2.30
N VAL A 7 7.62 -3.94 -2.99
CA VAL A 7 6.95 -2.69 -3.35
C VAL A 7 5.52 -2.67 -2.81
N PRO A 8 4.91 -1.48 -2.60
CA PRO A 8 3.51 -1.35 -2.23
C PRO A 8 2.60 -2.24 -3.09
N THR A 9 1.72 -2.99 -2.44
CA THR A 9 0.75 -3.86 -3.12
C THR A 9 -0.46 -3.06 -3.59
N ARG A 10 -1.20 -3.60 -4.57
CA ARG A 10 -2.44 -2.99 -5.07
C ARG A 10 -3.44 -2.76 -3.93
N SER A 11 -3.64 -3.76 -3.08
CA SER A 11 -4.49 -3.65 -1.89
C SER A 11 -4.04 -2.58 -0.90
N ALA A 12 -2.73 -2.35 -0.74
CA ALA A 12 -2.21 -1.36 0.19
C ALA A 12 -2.47 0.05 -0.34
N LEU A 13 -2.23 0.28 -1.62
CA LEU A 13 -2.47 1.57 -2.28
C LEU A 13 -3.96 1.91 -2.34
N LEU A 14 -4.81 0.97 -2.78
CA LEU A 14 -6.27 1.19 -2.76
C LEU A 14 -6.80 1.43 -1.35
N GLY A 15 -6.27 0.72 -0.34
CA GLY A 15 -6.63 0.94 1.06
C GLY A 15 -6.22 2.32 1.57
N LEU A 16 -5.07 2.84 1.16
CA LEU A 16 -4.62 4.20 1.47
C LEU A 16 -5.53 5.26 0.84
N LEU A 17 -5.87 5.10 -0.44
CA LEU A 17 -6.78 6.01 -1.16
C LEU A 17 -8.20 5.99 -0.55
N ALA A 18 -8.74 4.81 -0.26
CA ALA A 18 -10.02 4.67 0.40
C ALA A 18 -10.03 5.31 1.80
N ALA A 19 -8.92 5.22 2.53
CA ALA A 19 -8.78 5.89 3.83
C ALA A 19 -8.74 7.42 3.69
N ALA A 20 -8.05 7.94 2.68
CA ALA A 20 -8.02 9.37 2.37
C ALA A 20 -9.43 9.90 2.06
N LEU A 21 -10.21 9.15 1.27
CA LEU A 21 -11.61 9.45 0.92
C LEU A 21 -12.62 9.23 2.06
N GLY A 22 -12.21 8.64 3.18
CA GLY A 22 -13.11 8.36 4.30
C GLY A 22 -14.05 7.17 4.09
N ILE A 23 -13.75 6.25 3.17
CA ILE A 23 -14.56 5.04 2.96
C ILE A 23 -14.32 4.08 4.13
N ARG A 24 -15.37 3.78 4.89
CA ARG A 24 -15.29 2.89 6.04
C ARG A 24 -15.25 1.43 5.62
N ARG A 25 -14.79 0.58 6.55
CA ARG A 25 -14.57 -0.86 6.32
C ARG A 25 -15.87 -1.66 6.18
N ASP A 26 -16.97 -1.14 6.70
CA ASP A 26 -18.31 -1.71 6.64
C ASP A 26 -19.08 -1.31 5.35
N GLU A 27 -18.60 -0.30 4.61
CA GLU A 27 -19.16 0.13 3.32
C GLU A 27 -18.70 -0.77 2.17
N GLU A 28 -19.00 -2.07 2.23
CA GLU A 28 -18.47 -3.07 1.28
C GLU A 28 -18.82 -2.78 -0.18
N ALA A 29 -20.06 -2.36 -0.47
CA ALA A 29 -20.48 -2.03 -1.83
C ALA A 29 -19.66 -0.87 -2.42
N ARG A 30 -19.43 0.18 -1.61
CA ARG A 30 -18.66 1.37 -2.00
C ARG A 30 -17.18 1.02 -2.22
N LEU A 31 -16.60 0.21 -1.33
CA LEU A 31 -15.24 -0.31 -1.51
C LEU A 31 -15.11 -1.16 -2.77
N ASN A 32 -16.05 -2.08 -3.01
CA ASN A 32 -16.00 -2.99 -4.15
C ASN A 32 -16.16 -2.26 -5.48
N ASN A 33 -17.00 -1.22 -5.52
CA ASN A 33 -17.08 -0.33 -6.68
C ASN A 33 -15.74 0.38 -6.88
N PHE A 34 -15.25 1.07 -5.84
CA PHE A 34 -13.99 1.81 -5.87
C PHE A 34 -12.79 0.96 -6.36
N ASN A 35 -12.61 -0.25 -5.83
CA ASN A 35 -11.43 -1.09 -6.08
C ASN A 35 -11.26 -1.59 -7.52
N ARG A 36 -12.25 -1.39 -8.40
CA ARG A 36 -12.25 -1.89 -9.79
C ARG A 36 -11.81 -0.85 -10.82
N HIS A 37 -11.80 0.43 -10.46
CA HIS A 37 -11.79 1.52 -11.43
C HIS A 37 -10.50 2.36 -11.44
N TYR A 38 -9.42 1.83 -10.88
CA TYR A 38 -8.13 2.50 -10.88
C TYR A 38 -7.02 1.52 -11.25
N HIS A 39 -6.13 1.93 -12.14
CA HIS A 39 -4.84 1.27 -12.34
C HIS A 39 -3.78 1.95 -11.50
N LEU A 40 -2.83 1.15 -11.02
CA LEU A 40 -1.80 1.56 -10.11
C LEU A 40 -0.44 1.23 -10.70
N ALA A 41 0.46 2.19 -10.60
CA ALA A 41 1.85 2.02 -10.95
C ALA A 41 2.77 2.53 -9.84
N VAL A 42 3.91 1.88 -9.68
CA VAL A 42 4.91 2.17 -8.65
C VAL A 42 6.28 2.24 -9.32
N HIS A 43 6.98 3.36 -9.17
CA HIS A 43 8.39 3.48 -9.49
C HIS A 43 9.19 3.37 -8.19
N ALA A 44 10.01 2.31 -8.08
CA ALA A 44 10.85 2.09 -6.92
C ALA A 44 12.17 2.86 -7.07
N LEU A 45 12.40 3.83 -6.19
CA LEU A 45 13.56 4.72 -6.27
C LEU A 45 14.57 4.50 -5.14
N ALA A 46 14.25 3.73 -4.09
CA ALA A 46 15.20 3.52 -3.00
C ALA A 46 16.48 2.79 -3.48
N SER A 47 17.65 3.35 -3.19
CA SER A 47 18.95 2.72 -3.50
C SER A 47 19.36 1.66 -2.48
N GLN A 48 18.81 1.71 -1.27
CA GLN A 48 19.20 0.86 -0.14
C GLN A 48 18.00 0.32 0.63
N ASP A 49 16.93 -0.09 -0.04
CA ASP A 49 15.80 -0.68 0.68
C ASP A 49 16.23 -1.95 1.43
N ARG A 50 15.81 -2.06 2.70
CA ARG A 50 16.17 -3.19 3.55
C ARG A 50 14.94 -3.88 4.07
N TRP A 51 15.08 -5.18 4.27
CA TRP A 51 14.05 -5.99 4.89
C TRP A 51 14.34 -6.12 6.39
N LEU A 52 13.32 -5.90 7.22
CA LEU A 52 13.38 -6.02 8.68
C LEU A 52 12.36 -7.05 9.14
N ARG A 53 12.77 -7.94 10.06
CA ARG A 53 11.85 -8.88 10.74
C ARG A 53 11.74 -8.53 12.22
N ASP A 54 10.58 -8.06 12.60
CA ASP A 54 10.19 -7.72 13.97
C ASP A 54 9.68 -8.98 14.70
N TYR A 55 10.27 -9.30 15.85
CA TYR A 55 9.77 -10.31 16.77
C TYR A 55 8.74 -9.67 17.70
N HIS A 56 7.47 -9.90 17.40
CA HIS A 56 6.37 -9.14 17.97
C HIS A 56 5.50 -10.02 18.88
N THR A 57 5.53 -9.74 20.18
CA THR A 57 4.79 -10.47 21.21
C THR A 57 3.49 -9.78 21.59
N VAL A 58 2.49 -10.56 21.98
CA VAL A 58 1.23 -10.09 22.55
C VAL A 58 0.89 -10.99 23.71
N SER A 59 0.66 -10.43 24.90
CA SER A 59 0.14 -11.22 26.03
C SER A 59 -1.31 -11.58 25.74
N ALA A 60 -1.72 -12.84 25.81
CA ALA A 60 -3.12 -13.21 25.63
C ALA A 60 -3.42 -14.45 26.48
N PRO A 61 -4.64 -14.53 27.06
CA PRO A 61 -5.07 -15.75 27.70
C PRO A 61 -5.17 -16.86 26.67
N ARG A 62 -4.98 -18.11 27.12
CA ARG A 62 -5.34 -19.28 26.31
C ARG A 62 -6.85 -19.27 26.03
N GLU A 63 -7.25 -19.92 24.94
CA GLU A 63 -8.67 -20.07 24.62
C GLU A 63 -9.36 -20.84 25.75
N ASN A 64 -10.30 -20.19 26.43
CA ASN A 64 -11.03 -20.76 27.55
C ASN A 64 -12.54 -20.51 27.40
N LYS A 65 -13.29 -21.58 27.20
CA LYS A 65 -14.75 -21.52 27.00
C LYS A 65 -15.52 -21.05 28.24
N LYS A 66 -14.90 -21.07 29.43
CA LYS A 66 -15.53 -20.60 30.68
C LYS A 66 -15.63 -19.07 30.74
N TYR A 67 -14.72 -18.37 30.06
CA TYR A 67 -14.65 -16.92 30.11
C TYR A 67 -15.10 -16.30 28.79
N ARG A 68 -15.86 -15.22 28.89
CA ARG A 68 -16.14 -14.34 27.76
C ARG A 68 -15.46 -13.01 28.06
N TYR A 69 -14.38 -12.74 27.33
CA TYR A 69 -13.64 -11.49 27.46
C TYR A 69 -14.31 -10.40 26.62
N TYR A 70 -14.76 -9.32 27.25
CA TYR A 70 -15.35 -8.17 26.54
C TYR A 70 -14.32 -7.08 26.28
N THR A 71 -13.35 -6.96 27.18
CA THR A 71 -12.31 -5.95 27.12
C THR A 71 -10.93 -6.56 27.22
N ARG A 72 -9.93 -5.78 26.80
CA ARG A 72 -8.53 -6.14 26.99
C ARG A 72 -8.14 -6.30 28.46
N ARG A 73 -8.78 -5.56 29.37
CA ARG A 73 -8.59 -5.72 30.81
C ARG A 73 -9.04 -7.11 31.24
N ASP A 74 -10.23 -7.54 30.80
CA ASP A 74 -10.80 -8.85 31.14
C ASP A 74 -9.87 -9.99 30.72
N GLU A 75 -9.33 -9.91 29.50
CA GLU A 75 -8.36 -10.89 28.97
C GLU A 75 -7.12 -11.05 29.87
N LEU A 76 -6.73 -9.99 30.59
CA LEU A 76 -5.54 -9.99 31.44
C LEU A 76 -5.84 -10.29 32.90
N THR A 77 -7.08 -10.09 33.36
CA THR A 77 -7.42 -10.18 34.79
C THR A 77 -8.32 -11.34 35.17
N LEU A 78 -9.23 -11.79 34.28
CA LEU A 78 -10.20 -12.84 34.65
C LEU A 78 -9.59 -14.25 34.70
N ALA A 79 -8.52 -14.48 33.94
CA ALA A 79 -7.77 -15.73 33.92
C ALA A 79 -6.26 -15.42 33.89
N SER A 80 -5.79 -14.65 34.88
CA SER A 80 -4.42 -14.13 34.93
C SER A 80 -3.35 -15.23 34.91
N ASP A 81 -3.67 -16.41 35.46
CA ASP A 81 -2.85 -17.61 35.45
C ASP A 81 -2.76 -18.28 34.07
N GLU A 82 -3.72 -18.00 33.18
CA GLU A 82 -3.75 -18.51 31.80
C GLU A 82 -3.15 -17.53 30.78
N VAL A 83 -2.73 -16.34 31.21
CA VAL A 83 -2.09 -15.32 30.35
C VAL A 83 -0.73 -15.82 29.89
N GLY A 84 -0.64 -16.16 28.60
CA GLY A 84 0.60 -16.53 27.94
C GLY A 84 1.09 -15.45 26.98
N THR A 85 2.17 -15.78 26.26
CA THR A 85 2.73 -14.93 25.22
C THR A 85 2.45 -15.53 23.84
N LEU A 86 1.65 -14.85 23.03
CA LEU A 86 1.53 -15.13 21.61
C LEU A 86 2.66 -14.42 20.85
N ILE A 87 3.31 -15.15 19.96
CA ILE A 87 4.44 -14.65 19.18
C ILE A 87 4.01 -14.52 17.72
N SER A 88 4.31 -13.38 17.12
CA SER A 88 4.20 -13.15 15.69
C SER A 88 5.51 -12.59 15.15
N GLN A 89 5.95 -13.05 13.99
CA GLN A 89 7.05 -12.41 13.26
C GLN A 89 6.46 -11.55 12.15
N ARG A 90 6.83 -10.27 12.10
CA ARG A 90 6.28 -9.30 11.16
C ARG A 90 7.40 -8.70 10.33
N GLU A 91 7.26 -8.79 9.02
CA GLU A 91 8.24 -8.27 8.09
C GLU A 91 7.88 -6.84 7.67
N TYR A 92 8.88 -5.99 7.52
CA TYR A 92 8.79 -4.59 7.12
C TYR A 92 9.83 -4.27 6.05
N ARG A 93 9.59 -3.16 5.34
CA ARG A 93 10.58 -2.51 4.47
C ARG A 93 11.07 -1.24 5.13
N CYS A 94 12.38 -1.07 5.18
CA CYS A 94 13.08 0.10 5.67
C CYS A 94 13.70 0.85 4.49
N ASP A 95 13.86 2.16 4.64
CA ASP A 95 14.48 3.05 3.65
C ASP A 95 13.81 3.00 2.27
N GLY A 96 12.51 2.66 2.25
CA GLY A 96 11.71 2.61 1.04
C GLY A 96 11.22 3.99 0.62
N TYR A 97 11.41 4.30 -0.66
CA TYR A 97 10.94 5.52 -1.32
C TYR A 97 10.38 5.15 -2.69
N TRP A 98 9.13 5.57 -2.94
CA TRP A 98 8.38 5.20 -4.13
C TRP A 98 7.62 6.40 -4.66
N HIS A 99 7.60 6.53 -5.98
CA HIS A 99 6.56 7.30 -6.65
C HIS A 99 5.43 6.36 -7.04
N VAL A 100 4.20 6.84 -6.89
CA VAL A 100 3.00 6.08 -7.21
C VAL A 100 2.17 6.90 -8.19
N ALA A 101 1.86 6.31 -9.33
CA ALA A 101 0.94 6.89 -10.30
C ALA A 101 -0.38 6.12 -10.27
N ILE A 102 -1.47 6.84 -10.48
CA ILE A 102 -2.84 6.32 -10.45
C ILE A 102 -3.53 6.84 -11.70
N SER A 103 -4.08 5.94 -12.51
CA SER A 103 -5.02 6.28 -13.57
C SER A 103 -6.42 5.79 -13.19
N ALA A 104 -7.44 6.46 -13.72
CA ALA A 104 -8.84 6.14 -13.45
C ALA A 104 -9.49 5.62 -14.73
N THR A 105 -10.30 4.57 -14.61
CA THR A 105 -11.17 4.12 -15.71
C THR A 105 -12.34 5.09 -15.88
N PRO A 106 -13.06 5.09 -17.02
CA PRO A 106 -14.22 5.97 -17.25
C PRO A 106 -15.33 5.87 -16.18
N ASP A 107 -15.50 4.69 -15.59
CA ASP A 107 -16.53 4.41 -14.58
C ASP A 107 -16.04 4.65 -13.13
N ALA A 108 -14.91 5.33 -12.95
CA ALA A 108 -14.36 5.60 -11.63
C ALA A 108 -15.31 6.46 -10.80
N PRO A 109 -15.64 6.06 -9.56
CA PRO A 109 -16.57 6.81 -8.71
C PRO A 109 -16.01 8.14 -8.19
N TYR A 110 -14.69 8.36 -8.32
CA TYR A 110 -14.03 9.61 -7.99
C TYR A 110 -13.04 9.95 -9.11
N SER A 111 -12.99 11.22 -9.46
CA SER A 111 -11.97 11.76 -10.35
C SER A 111 -10.59 11.74 -9.69
N LEU A 112 -9.53 11.80 -10.52
CA LEU A 112 -8.17 11.97 -10.02
C LEU A 112 -8.01 13.27 -9.22
N SER A 113 -8.78 14.31 -9.55
CA SER A 113 -8.77 15.58 -8.79
C SER A 113 -9.32 15.39 -7.38
N GLU A 114 -10.42 14.66 -7.21
CA GLU A 114 -10.97 14.34 -5.88
C GLU A 114 -10.01 13.47 -5.07
N LEU A 115 -9.35 12.50 -5.71
CA LEU A 115 -8.31 11.70 -5.05
C LEU A 115 -7.14 12.56 -4.58
N ARG A 116 -6.68 13.52 -5.40
CA ARG A 116 -5.63 14.46 -5.01
C ARG A 116 -6.04 15.25 -3.77
N GLU A 117 -7.22 15.87 -3.77
CA GLU A 117 -7.68 16.66 -2.61
C GLU A 117 -7.80 15.78 -1.36
N ALA A 118 -8.34 14.57 -1.49
CA ALA A 118 -8.42 13.62 -0.39
C ALA A 118 -7.03 13.24 0.17
N LEU A 119 -6.00 13.10 -0.68
CA LEU A 119 -4.65 12.78 -0.21
C LEU A 119 -3.96 13.98 0.46
N LEU A 120 -4.30 15.21 0.08
CA LEU A 120 -3.79 16.43 0.69
C LEU A 120 -4.47 16.72 2.03
N THR A 121 -5.77 16.47 2.14
CA THR A 121 -6.56 16.62 3.37
C THR A 121 -7.31 15.32 3.70
N PRO A 122 -6.61 14.30 4.22
CA PRO A 122 -7.20 12.97 4.39
C PRO A 122 -8.21 12.91 5.52
N HIS A 123 -9.32 12.19 5.27
CA HIS A 123 -10.36 11.97 6.27
C HIS A 123 -9.87 11.09 7.44
N PHE A 124 -9.10 10.04 7.14
CA PHE A 124 -8.47 9.19 8.17
C PHE A 124 -6.95 9.37 8.19
N PRO A 125 -6.28 9.17 9.34
CA PRO A 125 -4.82 9.14 9.41
C PRO A 125 -4.24 8.08 8.46
N LEU A 126 -3.36 8.53 7.56
CA LEU A 126 -2.70 7.68 6.58
C LEU A 126 -1.45 7.01 7.18
N TYR A 127 -1.18 5.78 6.74
CA TYR A 127 -0.02 5.00 7.16
C TYR A 127 0.38 4.00 6.08
N LEU A 128 1.65 3.61 6.04
CA LEU A 128 2.20 2.72 5.02
C LEU A 128 2.01 1.25 5.43
N GLY A 129 0.84 0.70 5.08
CA GLY A 129 0.47 -0.69 5.31
C GLY A 129 0.06 -1.00 6.75
N ARG A 130 0.91 -0.73 7.74
CA ARG A 130 0.60 -0.91 9.18
C ARG A 130 0.57 0.44 9.90
N LYS A 131 -0.31 0.60 10.89
CA LYS A 131 -0.46 1.84 11.68
C LYS A 131 0.84 2.30 12.38
N SER A 132 1.78 1.38 12.63
CA SER A 132 3.10 1.67 13.19
C SER A 132 4.08 2.30 12.20
N CYS A 133 3.72 2.43 10.93
CA CYS A 133 4.54 2.98 9.86
C CYS A 133 3.92 4.29 9.37
N PRO A 134 4.12 5.42 10.08
CA PRO A 134 3.68 6.73 9.62
C PRO A 134 4.41 7.14 8.34
N LEU A 135 3.89 8.14 7.64
CA LEU A 135 4.62 8.74 6.53
C LEU A 135 5.78 9.60 7.07
N ALA A 136 6.96 9.42 6.48
CA ALA A 136 8.12 10.25 6.80
C ALA A 136 8.14 11.58 6.02
N LEU A 137 7.36 11.66 4.94
CA LEU A 137 7.21 12.82 4.07
C LEU A 137 5.73 13.03 3.71
N PRO A 138 5.31 14.27 3.39
CA PRO A 138 4.00 14.51 2.79
C PRO A 138 3.85 13.71 1.49
N LEU A 139 2.63 13.27 1.17
CA LEU A 139 2.35 12.55 -0.08
C LEU A 139 2.56 13.39 -1.35
N ALA A 140 2.55 14.72 -1.23
CA ALA A 140 2.77 15.67 -2.32
C ALA A 140 1.96 15.34 -3.60
N ALA A 141 0.68 14.98 -3.45
CA ALA A 141 -0.17 14.55 -4.56
C ALA A 141 -0.28 15.61 -5.67
N ARG A 142 0.02 15.21 -6.92
CA ARG A 142 -0.03 16.04 -8.12
C ARG A 142 -0.97 15.43 -9.17
N LEU A 143 -1.55 16.29 -9.99
CA LEU A 143 -2.17 15.89 -11.25
C LEU A 143 -1.12 16.11 -12.35
N MET A 144 -0.88 15.07 -13.14
CA MET A 144 0.07 15.10 -14.25
C MET A 144 -0.61 14.52 -15.49
N THR A 145 -0.15 14.92 -16.67
CA THR A 145 -0.69 14.47 -17.95
C THR A 145 0.43 13.94 -18.81
N GLY A 146 0.16 12.86 -19.52
CA GLY A 146 1.13 12.16 -20.35
C GLY A 146 1.00 10.65 -20.18
N THR A 147 1.85 9.93 -20.88
CA THR A 147 2.06 8.49 -20.69
C THR A 147 2.66 8.20 -19.31
N LEU A 148 2.57 6.95 -18.83
CA LEU A 148 3.14 6.60 -17.53
C LEU A 148 4.65 6.86 -17.46
N LYS A 149 5.38 6.60 -18.55
CA LYS A 149 6.83 6.88 -18.65
C LYS A 149 7.13 8.37 -18.49
N GLU A 150 6.39 9.23 -19.18
CA GLU A 150 6.54 10.69 -19.06
C GLU A 150 6.21 11.16 -17.65
N VAL A 151 5.10 10.70 -17.08
CA VAL A 151 4.67 11.06 -15.71
C VAL A 151 5.74 10.69 -14.68
N PHE A 152 6.29 9.47 -14.72
CA PHE A 152 7.36 9.10 -13.80
C PHE A 152 8.67 9.84 -14.07
N THR A 153 9.00 10.16 -15.32
CA THR A 153 10.20 10.94 -15.66
C THR A 153 10.10 12.35 -15.06
N HIS A 154 8.97 13.02 -15.25
CA HIS A 154 8.70 14.33 -14.63
C HIS A 154 8.63 14.25 -13.10
N ALA A 155 8.04 13.20 -12.54
CA ALA A 155 7.95 13.04 -11.08
C ALA A 155 9.33 12.92 -10.41
N VAL A 156 10.31 12.27 -11.05
CA VAL A 156 11.71 12.20 -10.57
C VAL A 156 12.32 13.58 -10.45
N GLU A 157 11.96 14.51 -11.33
CA GLU A 157 12.48 15.88 -11.34
C GLU A 157 11.73 16.79 -10.34
N GLU A 158 10.40 16.72 -10.34
CA GLU A 158 9.54 17.67 -9.62
C GLU A 158 9.15 17.23 -8.20
N ILE A 159 9.16 15.93 -7.92
CA ILE A 159 8.69 15.32 -6.66
C ILE A 159 9.84 14.57 -6.00
N SER A 160 10.95 15.29 -5.77
CA SER A 160 12.10 14.77 -5.03
C SER A 160 12.31 15.57 -3.74
N ALA A 161 12.59 14.86 -2.65
CA ALA A 161 13.06 15.48 -1.41
C ALA A 161 14.58 15.65 -1.52
N ALA A 162 15.07 16.88 -1.51
CA ALA A 162 16.50 17.17 -1.67
C ALA A 162 17.36 16.47 -0.60
N GLU A 163 16.80 16.32 0.61
CA GLU A 163 17.38 15.61 1.74
C GLU A 163 17.61 14.11 1.46
N LEU A 164 16.91 13.54 0.47
CA LEU A 164 17.00 12.12 0.10
C LEU A 164 17.86 11.87 -1.15
N SER A 165 18.47 12.89 -1.74
CA SER A 165 19.25 12.78 -2.99
C SER A 165 20.34 11.69 -3.00
N GLY A 166 20.94 11.38 -1.84
CA GLY A 166 21.91 10.28 -1.70
C GLY A 166 21.31 8.88 -1.51
N PHE A 167 20.00 8.78 -1.29
CA PHE A 167 19.27 7.55 -1.00
C PHE A 167 18.28 7.16 -2.11
N THR A 168 18.09 8.02 -3.10
CA THR A 168 17.20 7.79 -4.25
C THR A 168 17.97 7.59 -5.53
N LEU A 169 17.58 6.60 -6.32
CA LEU A 169 17.99 6.36 -7.69
C LEU A 169 17.02 7.07 -8.63
N ARG A 170 17.54 7.69 -9.68
CA ARG A 170 16.72 8.20 -10.80
C ARG A 170 16.29 7.07 -11.74
N GLU A 171 17.15 6.08 -11.88
CA GLU A 171 16.89 4.84 -12.61
C GLU A 171 16.32 3.81 -11.65
N GLY A 172 15.16 3.25 -11.98
CA GLY A 172 14.48 2.28 -11.13
C GLY A 172 13.61 1.33 -11.92
N ILE A 173 13.08 0.32 -11.21
CA ILE A 173 12.08 -0.60 -11.76
C ILE A 173 10.70 -0.02 -11.51
N CYS A 174 9.92 0.07 -12.57
CA CYS A 174 8.51 0.37 -12.56
C CYS A 174 7.70 -0.92 -12.47
N TYR A 175 6.60 -0.87 -11.73
CA TYR A 175 5.61 -1.93 -11.60
C TYR A 175 4.25 -1.33 -11.92
N TRP A 176 3.43 -1.96 -12.76
CA TRP A 176 2.09 -1.45 -13.08
C TRP A 176 1.09 -2.57 -13.33
N ASP A 177 -0.19 -2.24 -13.28
CA ASP A 177 -1.29 -3.18 -13.51
C ASP A 177 -2.30 -2.74 -14.58
N ASP A 178 -2.01 -1.65 -15.27
CA ASP A 178 -2.70 -1.27 -16.49
C ASP A 178 -2.27 -2.20 -17.65
N PRO A 179 -3.16 -3.01 -18.22
CA PRO A 179 -2.84 -3.87 -19.35
C PRO A 179 -2.62 -3.10 -20.66
N ASP A 180 -3.14 -1.88 -20.75
CA ASP A 180 -3.14 -1.06 -21.97
C ASP A 180 -2.00 -0.01 -21.94
N GLU A 181 -1.12 -0.09 -20.94
CA GLU A 181 0.06 0.77 -20.83
C GLU A 181 1.17 0.33 -21.80
N GLU A 182 1.43 1.15 -22.81
CA GLU A 182 2.38 0.86 -23.90
C GLU A 182 3.69 1.64 -23.81
N SER A 183 3.79 2.69 -22.97
CA SER A 183 4.97 3.55 -22.92
C SER A 183 6.16 2.91 -22.20
N LEU A 184 5.91 1.87 -21.38
CA LEU A 184 6.92 1.09 -20.69
C LEU A 184 6.98 -0.33 -21.24
N VAL A 185 8.19 -0.80 -21.51
CA VAL A 185 8.42 -2.18 -21.94
C VAL A 185 8.57 -3.06 -20.71
N TRP A 186 7.64 -3.99 -20.52
CA TRP A 186 7.76 -4.96 -19.44
C TRP A 186 8.82 -6.02 -19.76
N GLN A 187 9.59 -6.40 -18.74
CA GLN A 187 10.54 -7.51 -18.77
C GLN A 187 9.95 -8.77 -18.13
N GLN A 188 9.06 -8.58 -17.15
CA GLN A 188 8.40 -9.68 -16.47
C GLN A 188 6.92 -9.39 -16.23
N LYS A 189 6.13 -10.46 -16.33
CA LYS A 189 4.70 -10.49 -16.01
C LYS A 189 4.46 -11.45 -14.85
N GLN A 190 3.80 -10.99 -13.81
CA GLN A 190 3.54 -11.77 -12.60
C GLN A 190 2.06 -11.76 -12.23
N HIS A 191 1.52 -12.93 -11.89
CA HIS A 191 0.21 -13.02 -11.27
C HIS A 191 0.30 -12.74 -9.77
N SER A 192 -0.55 -11.84 -9.27
CA SER A 192 -0.52 -11.36 -7.89
C SER A 192 -1.90 -11.47 -7.25
N ASN A 193 -1.98 -11.93 -5.99
CA ASN A 193 -3.24 -12.19 -5.29
C ASN A 193 -3.61 -11.10 -4.28
N ASN A 194 -3.47 -9.84 -4.67
CA ASN A 194 -3.73 -8.70 -3.77
C ASN A 194 -4.73 -7.67 -4.34
N GLN A 195 -5.61 -8.09 -5.26
CA GLN A 195 -6.82 -7.33 -5.60
C GLN A 195 -7.84 -7.45 -4.45
N PRO A 196 -8.27 -6.37 -3.77
CA PRO A 196 -9.32 -6.47 -2.77
C PRO A 196 -10.65 -6.91 -3.40
N VAL A 197 -11.31 -7.93 -2.82
CA VAL A 197 -12.60 -8.47 -3.31
C VAL A 197 -13.71 -8.37 -2.26
N SER A 198 -13.40 -8.65 -0.99
CA SER A 198 -14.37 -8.49 0.10
C SER A 198 -13.65 -8.10 1.37
N ARG A 199 -14.05 -6.97 1.95
CA ARG A 199 -13.53 -6.54 3.25
C ARG A 199 -14.18 -7.30 4.39
N GLN A 200 -15.44 -7.71 4.27
CA GLN A 200 -16.16 -8.46 5.31
C GLN A 200 -15.55 -9.86 5.50
N ARG A 201 -15.29 -10.56 4.40
CA ARG A 201 -14.68 -11.91 4.42
C ARG A 201 -13.16 -11.90 4.37
N TRP A 202 -12.55 -10.72 4.25
CA TRP A 202 -11.10 -10.53 4.12
C TRP A 202 -10.50 -11.36 2.96
N GLN A 203 -11.07 -11.20 1.77
CA GLN A 203 -10.68 -11.94 0.57
C GLN A 203 -10.03 -11.05 -0.47
N PHE A 204 -9.03 -11.63 -1.13
CA PHE A 204 -8.29 -11.01 -2.22
C PHE A 204 -8.35 -11.90 -3.46
N GLY A 205 -8.46 -11.28 -4.62
CA GLY A 205 -8.43 -11.92 -5.94
C GLY A 205 -7.08 -11.73 -6.64
N GLY A 206 -6.97 -12.38 -7.78
CA GLY A 206 -5.83 -12.28 -8.68
C GLY A 206 -5.88 -11.03 -9.56
N TYR A 207 -4.72 -10.50 -9.92
CA TYR A 207 -4.52 -9.53 -10.99
C TYR A 207 -3.14 -9.73 -11.61
N THR A 208 -2.95 -9.18 -12.80
CA THR A 208 -1.67 -9.20 -13.50
C THR A 208 -0.89 -7.95 -13.14
N ARG A 209 0.38 -8.12 -12.79
CA ARG A 209 1.33 -7.02 -12.61
C ARG A 209 2.49 -7.18 -13.57
N PHE A 210 2.80 -6.11 -14.28
CA PHE A 210 3.96 -5.99 -15.15
C PHE A 210 5.10 -5.29 -14.39
N ASN A 211 6.34 -5.55 -14.78
CA ASN A 211 7.47 -4.74 -14.35
C ASN A 211 8.54 -4.63 -15.42
N GLY A 212 9.26 -3.51 -15.40
CA GLY A 212 10.32 -3.15 -16.34
C GLY A 212 11.02 -1.87 -15.90
N PRO A 213 12.18 -1.54 -16.48
CA PRO A 213 12.91 -0.32 -16.14
C PRO A 213 12.20 0.93 -16.69
N LEU A 214 12.36 2.08 -16.03
CA LEU A 214 11.83 3.36 -16.52
C LEU A 214 12.53 3.83 -17.81
N GLN A 215 13.84 3.61 -17.91
CA GLN A 215 14.65 3.93 -19.09
C GLN A 215 15.31 2.64 -19.60
N GLU A 216 15.36 2.47 -20.93
CA GLU A 216 16.11 1.38 -21.53
C GLU A 216 17.61 1.65 -21.31
N ARG A 217 18.35 0.63 -20.83
CA ARG A 217 19.82 0.72 -20.80
C ARG A 217 20.30 0.91 -22.23
N THR A 218 20.84 2.09 -22.52
CA THR A 218 21.52 2.38 -23.79
C THR A 218 22.79 1.55 -23.92
#